data_AF-D9PF74-F1
#
_entry.id   AF-D9PF74-F1
#
_cell.length_a   1.000
_cell.length_b   1.000
_cell.length_c   1.000
_cell.angle_alpha   90.00
_cell.angle_beta   90.00
_cell.angle_gamma   90.00
#
_symmetry.space_group_name_H-M   'P 1'
#
loop_
_entity.id
_entity.type
_entity.pdbx_description
1 polymer ?
#
loop_
_entity_poly.entity_id
_entity_poly.type
_entity_poly.pdbx_seq_one_letter_code
_entity_poly.pdbx_strand_id
1 'polypeptide(L)'
;QFFGHIVRGEPIKLVDGGSQRRTFTFIDDGIDALMTIIENPGGVASGRIYNIGNPANDCSVRELATMMLELAKRYPEYRATRHRCASSR
;
A
#
# COMPACT_ATOMS: atom_id res chain seq x y z
N GLN A 1 -0.53 -3.53 8.76
CA GLN A 1 0.62 -3.53 9.72
C GLN A 1 1.23 -2.14 9.86
N PHE A 2 1.79 -1.53 8.79
CA PHE A 2 2.42 -0.19 8.84
C PHE A 2 1.58 0.93 9.47
N PHE A 3 0.35 1.12 9.00
CA PHE A 3 -0.52 2.17 9.53
C PHE A 3 -0.81 1.98 11.02
N GLY A 4 -1.08 0.74 11.43
CA GLY A 4 -1.29 0.40 12.84
C GLY A 4 -0.10 0.74 13.73
N HIS A 5 1.14 0.51 13.25
CA HIS A 5 2.34 0.92 13.97
C HIS A 5 2.41 2.45 14.12
N ILE A 6 2.08 3.21 13.08
CA ILE A 6 2.04 4.68 13.12
C ILE A 6 1.00 5.19 14.13
N VAL A 7 -0.21 4.61 14.12
CA VAL A 7 -1.28 4.98 15.05
C VAL A 7 -0.87 4.68 16.50
N ARG A 8 -0.21 3.55 16.76
CA ARG A 8 0.23 3.18 18.12
C ARG A 8 1.55 3.81 18.55
N GLY A 9 2.29 4.44 17.64
CA GLY A 9 3.62 4.96 17.93
C GLY A 9 4.69 3.86 18.04
N GLU A 10 4.46 2.71 17.41
CA GLU A 10 5.38 1.57 17.40
C GLU A 10 6.42 1.72 16.26
N PRO A 11 7.65 1.22 16.45
CA PRO A 11 8.65 1.23 15.39
C PRO A 11 8.20 0.46 14.15
N ILE A 12 8.47 1.02 12.97
CA ILE A 12 8.20 0.35 11.70
C ILE A 12 9.34 -0.63 11.38
N LYS A 13 9.06 -1.93 11.47
CA LYS A 13 10.05 -2.97 11.10
C LYS A 13 10.16 -3.09 9.58
N LEU A 14 11.36 -2.84 9.05
CA LEU A 14 11.72 -3.08 7.66
C LEU A 14 12.57 -4.35 7.58
N VAL A 15 12.03 -5.42 6.98
CA VAL A 15 12.78 -6.64 6.70
C VAL A 15 13.81 -6.34 5.60
N ASP A 16 15.07 -6.69 5.83
CA ASP A 16 16.21 -6.45 4.93
C ASP A 16 16.29 -5.00 4.42
N GLY A 17 15.97 -4.05 5.30
CA GLY A 17 15.98 -2.62 4.96
C GLY A 17 14.85 -2.19 4.02
N GLY A 18 13.85 -3.04 3.77
CA GLY A 18 12.62 -2.67 3.04
C GLY A 18 12.82 -2.39 1.56
N SER A 19 13.83 -3.00 0.94
CA SER A 19 14.15 -2.87 -0.50
C SER A 19 13.16 -3.58 -1.41
N GLN A 20 12.40 -4.54 -0.87
CA GLN A 20 11.37 -5.26 -1.60
C GLN A 20 10.33 -4.28 -2.17
N ARG A 21 10.05 -4.44 -3.46
CA ARG A 21 9.10 -3.62 -4.22
C ARG A 21 7.72 -4.26 -4.34
N ARG A 22 6.71 -3.41 -4.44
CA ARG A 22 5.30 -3.75 -4.51
C ARG A 22 4.57 -2.71 -5.35
N THR A 23 3.63 -3.18 -6.16
CA THR A 23 2.63 -2.34 -6.81
C THR A 23 1.38 -2.28 -5.93
N PHE A 24 0.87 -1.06 -5.71
CA PHE A 24 -0.35 -0.85 -4.92
C PHE A 24 -1.47 -0.35 -5.82
N THR A 25 -2.54 -1.12 -5.92
CA THR A 25 -3.73 -0.75 -6.69
C THR A 25 -4.74 -0.10 -5.76
N PHE A 26 -5.37 0.98 -6.21
CA PHE A 26 -6.48 1.57 -5.48
C PHE A 26 -7.67 0.60 -5.48
N ILE A 27 -8.44 0.57 -4.39
CA ILE A 27 -9.48 -0.45 -4.24
C ILE A 27 -10.57 -0.31 -5.31
N ASP A 28 -10.96 0.92 -5.64
CA ASP A 28 -11.99 1.18 -6.64
C ASP A 28 -11.53 0.65 -8.01
N ASP A 29 -10.30 0.95 -8.44
CA ASP A 29 -9.72 0.41 -9.68
C ASP A 29 -9.71 -1.12 -9.69
N GLY A 30 -9.40 -1.75 -8.54
CA GLY A 30 -9.37 -3.20 -8.40
C GLY A 30 -10.76 -3.83 -8.51
N ILE A 31 -11.77 -3.19 -7.92
CA ILE A 31 -13.18 -3.62 -8.01
C ILE A 31 -13.68 -3.44 -9.44
N ASP A 32 -13.41 -2.31 -10.08
CA ASP A 32 -13.83 -2.04 -11.47
C ASP A 32 -13.23 -3.08 -12.43
N ALA A 33 -11.96 -3.42 -12.27
CA ALA A 33 -11.31 -4.47 -13.05
C ALA A 33 -11.95 -5.84 -12.82
N LEU A 34 -12.28 -6.18 -11.57
CA LEU A 34 -12.95 -7.44 -11.22
C LEU A 34 -14.36 -7.51 -11.81
N MET A 35 -15.13 -6.44 -11.70
CA MET A 35 -16.49 -6.33 -12.25
C MET A 35 -16.47 -6.50 -13.78
N THR A 36 -15.50 -5.88 -14.46
CA THR A 36 -15.31 -6.03 -15.91
C THR A 36 -15.01 -7.48 -16.31
N ILE A 37 -14.18 -8.18 -15.54
CA ILE A 37 -13.88 -9.61 -15.77
C ILE A 37 -15.13 -10.47 -15.62
N ILE A 38 -15.98 -10.18 -14.62
CA ILE A 38 -17.23 -10.89 -14.36
C ILE A 38 -18.24 -10.65 -15.48
N GLU A 39 -18.39 -9.39 -15.94
CA GLU A 39 -19.25 -9.05 -17.08
C GLU A 39 -18.86 -9.80 -18.35
N ASN A 40 -17.56 -10.07 -18.52
CA ASN A 40 -17.00 -10.90 -19.58
C ASN A 40 -17.50 -10.52 -20.98
N PRO A 41 -17.38 -9.25 -21.39
CA PRO A 41 -17.88 -8.77 -22.67
C PRO A 41 -17.26 -9.59 -23.81
N GLY A 42 -18.11 -10.19 -24.64
CA GLY A 42 -17.67 -11.04 -25.75
C GLY A 42 -17.00 -12.36 -25.33
N GLY A 43 -17.08 -12.76 -24.05
CA GLY A 43 -16.55 -14.04 -23.57
C GLY A 43 -15.02 -14.10 -23.44
N VAL A 44 -14.31 -12.97 -23.56
CA VAL A 44 -12.84 -12.92 -23.67
C VAL A 44 -12.09 -13.36 -22.41
N ALA A 45 -12.73 -13.30 -21.25
CA ALA A 45 -12.10 -13.62 -19.96
C ALA A 45 -12.20 -15.11 -19.60
N SER A 46 -13.00 -15.90 -20.31
CA SER A 46 -13.21 -17.33 -20.01
C SER A 46 -11.92 -18.15 -20.11
N GLY A 47 -11.56 -18.85 -19.04
CA GLY A 47 -10.38 -19.72 -18.98
C GLY A 47 -9.04 -18.98 -19.00
N ARG A 48 -9.04 -17.70 -18.63
CA ARG A 48 -7.84 -16.86 -18.61
C ARG A 48 -7.37 -16.55 -17.19
N ILE A 49 -6.10 -16.19 -17.08
CA ILE A 49 -5.47 -15.72 -15.85
C ILE A 49 -5.01 -14.28 -16.10
N TYR A 50 -5.53 -13.34 -15.30
CA TYR A 50 -5.16 -11.92 -15.36
C TYR A 50 -4.62 -11.46 -14.02
N ASN A 51 -3.57 -10.65 -14.07
CA ASN A 51 -3.10 -9.91 -12.91
C ASN A 51 -3.79 -8.55 -12.88
N ILE A 52 -4.41 -8.20 -11.75
CA ILE A 52 -4.97 -6.86 -11.51
C ILE A 52 -3.95 -6.08 -10.69
N GLY A 53 -3.47 -4.97 -11.24
CA GLY A 53 -2.35 -4.24 -10.69
C GLY A 53 -2.23 -2.85 -11.29
N ASN A 54 -1.67 -1.90 -10.53
CA ASN A 54 -1.23 -0.62 -11.05
C ASN A 54 0.32 -0.57 -11.07
N PRO A 55 0.98 -0.85 -12.22
CA PRO A 55 2.45 -0.84 -12.31
C PRO A 55 3.04 0.57 -12.16
N ALA A 56 2.26 1.63 -12.37
CA ALA A 56 2.71 3.00 -12.16
C ALA A 56 2.90 3.32 -10.67
N ASN A 57 2.27 2.55 -9.77
CA ASN A 57 2.36 2.73 -8.32
C ASN A 57 3.30 1.70 -7.68
N ASP A 58 4.46 1.50 -8.31
CA ASP A 58 5.53 0.63 -7.82
C ASP A 58 6.45 1.38 -6.85
N CYS A 59 6.48 0.93 -5.60
CA CYS A 59 7.39 1.45 -4.60
C CYS A 59 7.93 0.36 -3.68
N SER A 60 9.09 0.62 -3.10
CA SER A 60 9.67 -0.19 -2.03
C SER A 60 8.87 -0.03 -0.74
N VAL A 61 8.94 -1.04 0.13
CA VAL A 61 8.35 -0.99 1.47
C VAL A 61 8.88 0.22 2.28
N ARG A 62 10.16 0.57 2.10
CA ARG A 62 10.77 1.76 2.71
C ARG A 62 10.14 3.07 2.21
N GLU A 63 9.95 3.20 0.90
CA GLU A 63 9.30 4.38 0.30
C GLU A 63 7.86 4.52 0.80
N LEU A 64 7.11 3.41 0.85
CA LEU A 64 5.75 3.40 1.41
C LEU A 64 5.72 3.88 2.87
N ALA A 65 6.57 3.33 3.74
CA ALA A 65 6.64 3.73 5.14
C ALA A 65 6.97 5.23 5.29
N THR A 66 7.86 5.75 4.44
CA THR A 66 8.23 7.17 4.41
C THR A 66 7.06 8.05 4.00
N MET A 67 6.34 7.70 2.93
CA MET A 67 5.14 8.40 2.48
C MET A 67 4.06 8.44 3.57
N MET A 68 3.85 7.34 4.28
CA MET A 68 2.86 7.25 5.36
C MET A 68 3.24 8.12 6.57
N LEU A 69 4.52 8.17 6.94
CA LEU A 69 5.01 9.05 8.01
C LEU A 69 4.90 10.53 7.64
N GLU A 70 5.14 10.88 6.37
CA GLU A 70 4.96 12.25 5.87
C GLU A 70 3.48 12.65 5.90
N LEU A 71 2.61 11.77 5.42
CA LEU A 71 1.17 11.96 5.45
C LEU A 71 0.63 12.13 6.87
N ALA A 72 1.12 11.35 7.84
CA ALA A 72 0.74 11.46 9.24
C ALA A 72 1.03 12.84 9.86
N LYS A 73 1.99 13.62 9.32
CA LYS A 73 2.24 15.01 9.78
C LYS A 73 1.07 15.95 9.49
N ARG A 74 0.26 15.62 8.48
CA ARG A 74 -0.89 16.44 8.05
C ARG A 74 -2.13 16.20 8.90
N TYR A 75 -2.17 15.10 9.67
CA TYR A 75 -3.30 14.75 10.52
C TYR A 75 -2.97 15.06 11.99
N PRO A 76 -3.69 15.99 12.65
CA PRO A 76 -3.44 16.36 14.04
C PRO A 76 -3.45 15.16 15.00
N GLU A 77 -4.35 14.19 14.78
CA GLU A 77 -4.47 12.99 15.64
C GLU A 77 -3.20 12.12 15.68
N TYR A 78 -2.37 12.14 14.64
CA TYR A 78 -1.18 11.26 14.51
C TYR A 78 0.14 11.99 14.75
N ARG A 79 0.10 13.29 15.04
CA ARG A 79 1.28 14.13 15.16
C ARG A 79 2.18 13.75 16.35
N ALA A 80 1.58 13.27 17.45
CA ALA A 80 2.28 12.89 18.67
C ALA A 80 2.88 11.47 18.60
N THR A 81 2.22 10.54 17.92
CA THR A 81 2.65 9.13 17.85
C THR A 81 3.80 8.91 16.86
N ARG A 82 3.89 9.74 15.80
CA ARG A 82 4.92 9.63 14.75
C ARG A 82 6.36 9.64 15.28
N HIS A 83 6.63 10.41 16.33
CA HIS A 83 8.00 10.63 16.84
C HIS A 83 8.58 9.35 17.44
N ARG A 84 7.72 8.43 17.86
CA ARG A 84 8.10 7.14 18.44
C ARG A 84 8.32 6.06 17.38
N CYS A 85 7.81 6.25 16.15
CA CYS A 85 7.92 5.28 15.07
C CYS A 85 9.24 5.34 14.30
N ALA A 86 9.90 6.51 14.26
CA ALA A 86 11.09 6.75 13.45
C ALA A 86 12.40 6.21 14.05
N SER A 87 12.33 5.50 15.19
CA SER A 87 13.51 5.14 16.00
C SER A 87 14.10 3.75 15.75
N SER A 88 13.63 2.97 14.76
CA SER A 88 14.32 1.73 14.41
C SER A 88 15.48 2.03 13.45
N ARG A 89 16.70 1.99 13.99
CA ARG A 89 17.92 1.74 13.21
C ARG A 89 17.82 0.40 12.50
#